data_AF-A0A1S8CZX6-F1
#
_entry.id   AF-A0A1S8CZX6-F1
#
_cell.length_a   1.000
_cell.length_b   1.000
_cell.length_c   1.000
_cell.angle_alpha   90.00
_cell.angle_beta   90.00
_cell.angle_gamma   90.00
#
_symmetry.space_group_name_H-M   'P 1'
#
loop_
_entity.id
_entity.type
_entity.pdbx_description
1 polymer ?
#
loop_
_entity_poly.entity_id
_entity_poly.type
_entity_poly.pdbx_seq_one_letter_code
_entity_poly.pdbx_strand_id
1 'polypeptide(L)'
;MNNYPRMLYRPGKGPSEVWGELVDTRIVQSEAEEVKAIREGWLQDPNKACQKAHRKRLLHDKWQKFAKHWQFWITCAIGIMAIVVSYMAIK
;
A
#
# COMPACT_ATOMS: atom_id res chain seq x y z
N MET A 1 20.57 16.30 -25.52
CA MET A 1 19.94 15.34 -26.45
C MET A 1 18.62 14.89 -25.83
N ASN A 2 17.50 15.09 -26.53
CA ASN A 2 16.18 14.72 -26.05
C ASN A 2 16.00 13.20 -26.20
N ASN A 3 16.28 12.45 -25.14
CA ASN A 3 16.12 11.00 -25.06
C ASN A 3 14.65 10.61 -24.87
N TYR A 4 13.81 10.97 -25.85
CA TYR A 4 12.42 10.56 -25.92
C TYR A 4 12.25 9.53 -27.05
N PRO A 5 11.33 8.57 -26.89
CA PRO A 5 10.38 8.40 -25.78
C PRO A 5 10.98 7.80 -24.49
N ARG A 6 10.41 8.14 -23.33
CA ARG A 6 10.75 7.55 -22.02
C ARG A 6 9.61 6.69 -21.50
N MET A 7 9.94 5.63 -20.77
CA MET A 7 8.97 4.76 -20.11
C MET A 7 8.93 5.05 -18.62
N LEU A 8 7.73 5.25 -18.09
CA LEU A 8 7.43 5.51 -16.69
C LEU A 8 6.59 4.37 -16.10
N TYR A 9 6.68 4.23 -14.79
CA TYR A 9 6.15 3.10 -14.01
C TYR A 9 5.33 3.58 -12.83
N ARG A 10 4.26 2.88 -12.48
CA ARG A 10 3.45 3.17 -11.29
C ARG A 10 2.96 1.86 -10.65
N PRO A 11 2.80 1.79 -9.32
CA PRO A 11 2.09 0.68 -8.70
C PRO A 11 0.73 0.44 -9.36
N GLY A 12 0.56 -0.75 -9.95
CA GLY A 12 -0.68 -1.18 -10.59
C GLY A 12 -1.80 -1.38 -9.58
N LYS A 13 -3.04 -1.37 -10.07
CA LYS A 13 -4.26 -1.50 -9.25
C LYS A 13 -4.84 -2.92 -9.20
N GLY A 14 -4.30 -3.85 -9.98
CA GLY A 14 -4.85 -5.21 -10.10
C GLY A 14 -4.31 -6.21 -9.06
N PRO A 15 -4.90 -7.43 -9.01
CA PRO A 15 -4.43 -8.52 -8.18
C PRO A 15 -3.13 -9.12 -8.74
N SER A 16 -2.07 -9.07 -7.94
CA SER A 16 -0.70 -9.50 -8.23
C SER A 16 -0.53 -11.02 -8.03
N GLU A 17 -1.43 -11.81 -8.63
CA GLU A 17 -1.54 -13.25 -8.32
C GLU A 17 -0.68 -14.17 -9.19
N VAL A 18 -0.18 -13.71 -10.34
CA VAL A 18 0.47 -14.61 -11.33
C VAL A 18 1.94 -14.29 -11.62
N TRP A 19 2.38 -13.01 -11.55
CA TRP A 19 3.73 -12.61 -12.03
C TRP A 19 4.52 -11.69 -11.10
N GLY A 20 4.12 -11.59 -9.83
CA GLY A 20 4.72 -10.65 -8.87
C GLY A 20 4.01 -9.30 -8.83
N GLU A 21 4.67 -8.26 -8.31
CA GLU A 21 4.16 -6.89 -8.13
C GLU A 21 3.62 -6.31 -9.45
N LEU A 22 2.33 -5.95 -9.51
CA LEU A 22 1.78 -5.30 -10.70
C LEU A 22 2.28 -3.86 -10.79
N VAL A 23 2.86 -3.52 -11.94
CA VAL A 23 3.35 -2.16 -12.24
C VAL A 23 2.74 -1.73 -13.57
N ASP A 24 1.99 -0.62 -13.55
CA ASP A 24 1.48 0.02 -14.75
C ASP A 24 2.62 0.76 -15.46
N THR A 25 2.62 0.72 -16.79
CA THR A 25 3.65 1.37 -17.63
C THR A 25 3.03 2.44 -18.53
N ARG A 26 3.69 3.58 -18.66
CA ARG A 26 3.28 4.68 -19.56
C ARG A 26 4.48 5.19 -20.34
N ILE A 27 4.34 5.28 -21.65
CA ILE A 27 5.35 5.89 -22.52
C ILE A 27 5.03 7.38 -22.65
N VAL A 28 6.02 8.24 -22.42
CA VAL A 28 5.93 9.69 -22.60
C VAL A 28 6.83 10.11 -23.76
N GLN A 29 6.34 11.04 -24.58
CA GLN A 29 7.04 11.49 -25.80
C GLN A 29 7.68 12.87 -25.65
N SER A 30 7.41 13.57 -24.55
CA SER A 30 7.96 14.90 -24.29
C SER A 30 8.29 15.13 -22.82
N GLU A 31 9.13 16.13 -22.57
CA GLU A 31 9.51 16.56 -21.22
C GLU A 31 8.33 17.15 -20.44
N ALA A 32 7.45 17.89 -21.12
CA ALA A 32 6.24 18.42 -20.52
C ALA A 32 5.32 17.29 -20.01
N GLU A 33 5.19 16.19 -20.76
CA GLU A 33 4.44 15.01 -20.34
C GLU A 33 5.12 14.26 -19.19
N GLU A 34 6.46 14.15 -19.22
CA GLU A 34 7.22 13.53 -18.14
C GLU A 34 7.03 14.26 -16.81
N VAL A 35 7.15 15.60 -16.81
CA VAL A 35 6.94 16.42 -15.60
C VAL A 35 5.51 16.26 -15.07
N LYS A 36 4.51 16.23 -15.96
CA LYS A 36 3.11 16.01 -15.57
C LYS A 36 2.92 14.62 -14.96
N ALA A 37 3.47 13.58 -15.60
CA ALA A 37 3.37 12.21 -15.12
C ALA A 37 4.09 12.01 -13.76
N ILE A 38 5.26 12.63 -13.57
CA ILE A 38 5.96 12.58 -12.27
C ILE A 38 5.11 13.24 -11.17
N ARG A 39 4.45 14.37 -11.44
CA ARG A 39 3.51 15.00 -10.51
C ARG A 39 2.31 14.10 -10.20
N GLU A 40 1.82 13.33 -11.18
CA GLU A 40 0.76 12.33 -11.01
C GLU A 40 1.22 11.07 -10.24
N GLY A 41 2.50 10.99 -9.87
CA GLY A 41 3.08 9.91 -9.07
C GLY A 41 3.65 8.74 -9.88
N TRP A 42 3.92 8.94 -11.16
CA TRP A 42 4.70 8.03 -11.99
C TRP A 42 6.20 8.11 -11.65
N LEU A 43 6.91 7.00 -11.79
CA LEU A 43 8.32 6.82 -11.43
C LEU A 43 9.11 6.43 -12.68
N GLN A 44 10.35 6.90 -12.80
CA GLN A 44 11.25 6.49 -13.89
C GLN A 44 11.84 5.09 -13.66
N ASP A 45 11.97 4.69 -12.40
CA ASP A 45 12.62 3.43 -12.01
C ASP A 45 11.57 2.34 -11.73
N PRO A 46 11.58 1.23 -12.49
CA PRO A 46 10.65 0.12 -12.27
C PRO A 46 10.83 -0.53 -10.89
N ASN A 47 12.06 -0.61 -10.36
CA ASN A 47 12.32 -1.22 -9.06
C ASN A 47 11.67 -0.42 -7.93
N LYS A 48 11.71 0.91 -8.02
CA LYS A 48 11.02 1.80 -7.06
C LYS A 48 9.51 1.64 -7.14
N ALA A 49 8.96 1.44 -8.34
CA ALA A 49 7.54 1.19 -8.52
C ALA A 49 7.11 -0.15 -7.90
N CYS A 50 7.87 -1.24 -8.13
CA CYS A 50 7.67 -2.54 -7.49
C CYS A 50 7.75 -2.45 -5.97
N GLN A 51 8.78 -1.81 -5.40
CA GLN A 51 8.91 -1.67 -3.94
C GLN A 51 7.73 -0.89 -3.33
N LYS A 52 7.23 0.14 -4.03
CA LYS A 52 6.09 0.93 -3.57
C LYS A 52 4.78 0.15 -3.64
N ALA A 53 4.60 -0.68 -4.66
CA ALA A 53 3.49 -1.62 -4.75
C ALA A 53 3.56 -2.64 -3.59
N HIS A 54 4.75 -3.14 -3.27
CA HIS A 54 4.94 -4.16 -2.23
C HIS A 54 4.54 -3.67 -0.86
N ARG A 55 5.03 -2.47 -0.51
CA ARG A 55 4.69 -1.81 0.74
C ARG A 55 3.19 -1.59 0.88
N LYS A 56 2.49 -1.22 -0.19
CA LYS A 56 1.03 -1.04 -0.17
C LYS A 56 0.30 -2.36 0.06
N ARG A 57 0.73 -3.44 -0.61
CA ARG A 57 0.17 -4.77 -0.42
C ARG A 57 0.35 -5.24 1.03
N LEU A 58 1.56 -5.14 1.58
CA LEU A 58 1.82 -5.52 2.97
C LEU A 58 0.93 -4.77 3.98
N LEU A 59 0.71 -3.46 3.76
CA LEU A 59 -0.19 -2.68 4.60
C LEU A 59 -1.63 -3.16 4.45
N HIS A 60 -2.08 -3.39 3.22
CA HIS A 60 -3.44 -3.87 2.95
C HIS A 60 -3.67 -5.27 3.55
N ASP A 61 -2.72 -6.19 3.39
CA ASP A 61 -2.78 -7.54 3.94
C ASP A 61 -2.79 -7.51 5.48
N LYS A 62 -2.00 -6.64 6.11
CA LYS A 62 -2.05 -6.43 7.57
C LYS A 62 -3.42 -5.92 8.02
N TRP A 63 -3.98 -4.95 7.31
CA TRP A 63 -5.31 -4.41 7.60
C TRP A 63 -6.41 -5.44 7.39
N GLN A 64 -6.37 -6.23 6.32
CA GLN A 64 -7.31 -7.32 6.08
C GLN A 64 -7.21 -8.39 7.17
N LYS A 65 -6.00 -8.78 7.58
CA LYS A 65 -5.79 -9.72 8.69
C LYS A 65 -6.36 -9.16 10.00
N PHE A 66 -6.10 -7.90 10.29
CA PHE A 66 -6.66 -7.23 11.47
C PHE A 66 -8.19 -7.23 11.45
N ALA A 67 -8.78 -6.84 10.31
CA ALA A 67 -10.23 -6.82 10.11
C ALA A 67 -10.86 -8.22 10.20
N LYS A 68 -10.18 -9.27 9.71
CA LYS A 68 -10.66 -10.66 9.80
C LYS A 68 -10.76 -11.15 11.25
N HIS A 69 -9.88 -10.67 12.12
CA HIS A 69 -9.85 -11.04 13.55
C HIS A 69 -10.55 -10.02 14.47
N TRP A 70 -11.50 -9.24 13.95
CA TRP A 70 -12.23 -8.22 14.72
C TRP A 70 -12.85 -8.73 16.03
N GLN A 71 -13.37 -9.96 16.05
CA GLN A 71 -13.99 -10.57 17.23
C GLN A 71 -12.98 -10.80 18.37
N PHE A 72 -11.74 -11.18 18.04
CA PHE A 72 -10.67 -11.34 19.02
C PHE A 72 -10.35 -10.00 19.70
N TRP A 73 -10.29 -8.92 18.93
CA TRP A 73 -10.02 -7.59 19.48
C TRP A 73 -11.12 -7.10 20.42
N ILE A 74 -12.40 -7.37 20.08
CA ILE A 74 -13.53 -7.02 20.95
C ILE A 74 -13.50 -7.81 22.26
N THR A 75 -13.30 -9.13 22.18
CA THR A 75 -13.24 -9.98 23.38
C THR A 75 -12.08 -9.59 24.30
N CYS A 76 -10.89 -9.30 23.73
CA CYS A 76 -9.78 -8.73 24.48
C CYS A 76 -10.14 -7.40 25.16
N ALA A 77 -10.81 -6.48 24.46
CA ALA A 77 -11.19 -5.18 25.01
C ALA A 77 -12.16 -5.33 26.19
N ILE A 78 -13.17 -6.20 26.06
CA ILE A 78 -14.12 -6.50 27.14
C ILE A 78 -13.38 -7.11 28.35
N GLY A 79 -12.47 -8.05 28.12
CA GLY A 79 -11.68 -8.66 29.18
C GLY A 79 -10.82 -7.65 29.94
N ILE A 80 -10.15 -6.74 29.22
CA ILE A 80 -9.37 -5.65 29.84
C ILE A 80 -10.27 -4.73 30.66
N MET A 81 -11.43 -4.33 30.13
CA MET A 81 -12.37 -3.49 30.88
C MET A 81 -12.87 -4.17 32.15
N ALA A 82 -13.18 -5.46 32.09
CA ALA A 82 -13.60 -6.23 33.26
C ALA A 82 -12.51 -6.23 34.34
N ILE A 83 -11.25 -6.47 33.96
CA ILE A 83 -10.10 -6.43 34.89
C ILE A 83 -9.95 -5.04 35.52
N VAL A 84 -10.04 -3.97 34.72
CA VAL A 84 -9.91 -2.59 35.20
C VAL A 84 -11.03 -2.24 36.19
N VAL A 85 -12.28 -2.59 35.87
CA VAL A 85 -13.43 -2.36 36.75
C VAL A 85 -13.29 -3.16 38.05
N SER A 86 -12.90 -4.43 37.98
CA SER A 86 -12.66 -5.24 39.18
C SER A 86 -11.54 -4.68 40.04
N TYR A 87 -10.45 -4.19 39.44
CA TYR A 87 -9.36 -3.55 40.18
C TYR A 87 -9.82 -2.25 40.88
N MET A 88 -10.63 -1.43 40.21
CA MET A 88 -11.23 -0.24 40.82
C MET A 88 -12.26 -0.57 41.91
N ALA A 89 -12.95 -1.70 41.81
CA ALA A 89 -13.95 -2.10 42.81
C ALA A 89 -13.33 -2.73 44.07
N ILE A 90 -12.14 -3.32 43.96
CA ILE A 90 -11.39 -3.90 45.09
C ILE A 90 -10.63 -2.82 45.87
N LYS A 91 -10.34 -1.68 45.24
CA LYS A 91 -9.59 -0.57 45.82
C LYS A 91 -10.50 0.51 46.39
#